data_AF-A0A4T2GH92-F1
#
_entry.id   AF-A0A4T2GH92-F1
#
_cell.length_a   1.000
_cell.length_b   1.000
_cell.length_c   1.000
_cell.angle_alpha   90.00
_cell.angle_beta   90.00
_cell.angle_gamma   90.00
#
_symmetry.space_group_name_H-M   'P 1'
#
loop_
_entity.id
_entity.type
_entity.pdbx_description
1 polymer ?
#
loop_
_entity_poly.entity_id
_entity_poly.type
_entity_poly.pdbx_seq_one_letter_code
_entity_poly.pdbx_strand_id
1 'polypeptide(L)' 'MKTLLRKIRWTAFSILIYNLTLILAVWLGTVSSKEEFIIAVAGNAVMMGISFLHLHNQVSSFSSSFITSLTHLA' A
#
# COMPACT_ATOMS: atom_id res chain seq x y z
N MET A 1 4.17 11.86 15.31
CA MET A 1 4.64 12.18 13.95
C MET A 1 5.67 11.18 13.38
N LYS A 2 6.86 11.01 13.98
CA LYS A 2 7.95 10.17 13.42
C LYS A 2 7.53 8.71 13.14
N THR A 3 6.78 8.10 14.06
CA THR A 3 6.29 6.71 13.91
C THR A 3 5.26 6.57 12.80
N LEU A 4 4.34 7.53 12.66
CA LEU A 4 3.34 7.54 11.58
C LEU A 4 4.02 7.67 10.21
N LEU A 5 4.95 8.62 10.07
CA LEU A 5 5.69 8.82 8.83
C LEU A 5 6.49 7.57 8.45
N ARG A 6 7.05 6.87 9.44
CA ARG A 6 7.72 5.58 9.22
C ARG A 6 6.75 4.52 8.70
N LYS A 7 5.54 4.41 9.25
CA LYS A 7 4.51 3.46 8.78
C LYS A 7 4.07 3.78 7.34
N ILE A 8 3.80 5.04 7.03
CA ILE A 8 3.43 5.50 5.67
C ILE A 8 4.55 5.15 4.67
N ARG A 9 5.81 5.43 5.02
CA ARG A 9 6.98 5.10 4.17
C ARG A 9 7.07 3.60 3.90
N TRP A 10 6.87 2.77 4.91
CA TRP A 10 6.87 1.31 4.72
C TRP A 10 5.74 0.84 3.81
N THR A 11 4.52 1.36 3.98
CA THR A 11 3.41 0.97 3.09
C THR A 11 3.64 1.43 1.66
N ALA A 12 4.17 2.64 1.45
CA ALA A 12 4.56 3.11 0.13
C ALA A 12 5.68 2.24 -0.49
N PHE A 13 6.66 1.82 0.32
CA PHE A 13 7.72 0.91 -0.13
C PHE A 13 7.15 -0.46 -0.53
N SER A 14 6.21 -1.02 0.24
CA SER A 14 5.54 -2.28 -0.12
C SER A 14 4.82 -2.19 -1.47
N ILE A 15 4.10 -1.09 -1.74
CA ILE A 15 3.44 -0.85 -3.04
C ILE A 15 4.47 -0.83 -4.17
N LEU A 16 5.59 -0.14 -3.98
CA LEU A 16 6.67 -0.11 -4.97
C LEU A 16 7.20 -1.52 -5.27
N ILE A 17 7.46 -2.32 -4.24
CA ILE A 17 7.98 -3.68 -4.39
C ILE A 17 7.01 -4.57 -5.16
N TYR A 18 5.71 -4.56 -4.84
CA TYR A 18 4.72 -5.38 -5.57
C TYR A 18 4.68 -5.07 -7.07
N ASN A 19 4.69 -3.77 -7.41
CA ASN A 19 4.70 -3.36 -8.81
C ASN A 19 6.02 -3.74 -9.50
N LEU A 20 7.16 -3.58 -8.82
CA LEU A 20 8.45 -3.99 -9.37
C LEU A 20 8.50 -5.51 -9.60
N THR A 21 8.00 -6.31 -8.67
CA THR A 21 7.91 -7.77 -8.82
C THR A 21 7.06 -8.15 -10.04
N LEU A 22 5.91 -7.50 -10.26
CA LEU A 22 5.09 -7.75 -11.44
C LEU A 22 5.84 -7.40 -12.73
N ILE A 23 6.47 -6.23 -12.79
CA ILE A 23 7.26 -5.80 -13.97
C ILE A 23 8.36 -6.81 -14.27
N LEU A 24 9.11 -7.25 -13.25
CA LEU A 24 10.17 -8.22 -13.40
C LEU A 24 9.64 -9.60 -13.83
N ALA A 25 8.51 -10.03 -13.29
CA ALA A 25 7.89 -11.31 -13.66
C ALA A 25 7.44 -11.33 -15.12
N VAL A 26 6.96 -10.20 -15.63
CA VAL A 26 6.61 -10.02 -17.04
C VAL A 26 7.87 -9.94 -17.91
N TRP A 27 8.87 -9.15 -17.52
CA TRP A 27 10.11 -9.00 -18.29
C TRP A 27 10.84 -10.33 -18.43
N LEU A 28 11.08 -11.03 -17.32
CA LEU A 28 11.86 -12.28 -17.30
C LEU A 28 11.13 -13.46 -17.95
N GLY A 29 9.87 -13.29 -18.36
CA GLY A 29 9.06 -14.36 -18.94
C GLY A 29 8.68 -15.46 -17.93
N THR A 30 8.79 -15.18 -16.63
CA THR A 30 8.29 -16.08 -15.57
C THR A 30 6.77 -16.21 -15.60
N VAL A 31 6.09 -15.21 -16.15
CA VAL A 31 4.69 -15.25 -16.52
C VAL A 31 4.63 -15.46 -18.03
N SER A 32 4.22 -16.65 -18.45
CA SER A 32 4.36 -17.10 -19.83
C SER A 32 3.02 -17.31 -20.54
N SER A 33 1.94 -17.54 -19.78
CA SER A 33 0.58 -17.66 -20.31
C SER A 33 -0.27 -16.44 -20.03
N LYS A 34 -1.35 -16.29 -20.80
CA LYS A 34 -2.35 -15.22 -20.61
C LYS A 34 -3.01 -15.34 -19.24
N GLU A 35 -3.32 -16.56 -18.81
CA GLU A 35 -3.96 -16.87 -17.54
C GLU A 35 -3.06 -16.48 -16.37
N GLU A 36 -1.77 -16.84 -16.42
CA GLU A 36 -0.77 -16.43 -15.42
C GLU A 36 -0.65 -14.90 -15.34
N PHE A 37 -0.67 -14.23 -16.48
CA PHE A 37 -0.60 -12.76 -16.54
C PHE A 37 -1.80 -12.10 -15.88
N ILE A 38 -3.01 -12.59 -16.17
CA ILE A 38 -4.24 -12.07 -15.56
C ILE A 38 -4.20 -12.27 -14.05
N ILE A 39 -3.77 -13.44 -13.57
CA ILE A 39 -3.65 -13.73 -12.13
C ILE A 39 -2.61 -12.81 -11.47
N ALA A 40 -1.44 -12.62 -12.08
CA ALA A 40 -0.39 -11.76 -11.56
C ALA A 40 -0.86 -10.29 -11.45
N VAL A 41 -1.54 -9.78 -12.48
CA VAL A 41 -2.10 -8.42 -12.49
C VAL A 41 -3.22 -8.27 -11.47
N ALA A 42 -4.15 -9.24 -11.39
CA ALA A 42 -5.24 -9.21 -10.42
C ALA A 42 -4.72 -9.25 -8.98
N GLY A 43 -3.73 -10.11 -8.69
CA GLY A 43 -3.05 -10.16 -7.40
C GLY A 43 -2.38 -8.82 -7.05
N ASN A 44 -1.66 -8.22 -7.99
CA ASN A 44 -1.04 -6.90 -7.79
C ASN A 44 -2.09 -5.81 -7.50
N ALA A 45 -3.22 -5.80 -8.22
CA ALA A 45 -4.31 -4.85 -8.01
C ALA A 45 -4.94 -4.98 -6.61
N VAL A 46 -5.20 -6.22 -6.16
CA VAL A 46 -5.70 -6.48 -4.80
C VAL A 46 -4.72 -5.99 -3.74
N MET A 47 -3.43 -6.31 -3.90
CA MET A 47 -2.39 -5.89 -2.95
C MET A 47 -2.21 -4.36 -2.91
N MET A 48 -2.32 -3.68 -4.05
CA MET A 48 -2.37 -2.23 -4.10
C MET A 48 -3.60 -1.68 -3.37
N GLY A 49 -4.79 -2.23 -3.63
CA GLY A 49 -6.03 -1.82 -2.97
C GLY A 49 -5.95 -1.92 -1.44
N ILE A 50 -5.44 -3.04 -0.93
CA ILE A 50 -5.22 -3.24 0.51
C ILE A 50 -4.21 -2.23 1.06
N SER A 51 -3.12 -1.98 0.33
CA SER A 51 -2.07 -1.04 0.76
C SER A 51 -2.59 0.40 0.81
N PHE A 52 -3.41 0.81 -0.17
CA PHE A 52 -4.07 2.11 -0.16
C PHE A 52 -5.06 2.25 1.00
N LEU A 53 -5.87 1.22 1.26
CA LEU A 53 -6.76 1.21 2.42
C LEU A 53 -5.97 1.33 3.73
N HIS A 54 -4.85 0.62 3.84
CA HIS A 54 -4.00 0.68 5.02
C HIS A 54 -3.39 2.08 5.21
N LEU A 55 -2.92 2.73 4.13
CA LEU A 55 -2.47 4.12 4.16
C LEU A 55 -3.58 5.08 4.59
N HIS A 56 -4.78 4.93 4.00
CA HIS A 56 -5.94 5.75 4.36
C HIS A 56 -6.28 5.63 5.84
N ASN A 57 -6.27 4.41 6.38
CA ASN A 57 -6.55 4.16 7.80
C ASN A 57 -5.47 4.75 8.72
N GLN A 58 -4.20 4.70 8.32
CA GLN A 58 -3.11 5.34 9.09
C GLN A 58 -3.27 6.86 9.15
N VAL A 59 -3.64 7.49 8.03
CA VAL A 59 -3.81 8.96 7.95
C VAL A 59 -5.08 9.42 8.69
N SER A 60 -6.21 8.74 8.48
CA SER A 60 -7.48 9.06 9.14
C SER A 60 -7.43 8.88 10.65
N SER A 61 -6.83 7.78 11.14
CA SER A 61 -6.63 7.55 12.58
C SER A 61 -5.80 8.66 13.23
N PHE A 62 -4.77 9.15 12.55
CA PHE A 62 -3.98 10.28 13.04
C PHE A 62 -4.80 11.58 13.09
N SER A 63 -5.55 11.88 12.02
CA SER A 63 -6.39 13.09 11.96
C SER A 63 -7.43 13.11 13.08
N SER A 64 -8.12 12.00 13.33
CA SER A 64 -9.09 11.90 14.43
C SER A 64 -8.43 12.08 15.80
N SER A 65 -7.30 11.42 16.05
CA SER A 65 -6.57 11.56 17.33
C SER A 65 -6.10 12.98 17.60
N PHE A 66 -5.68 13.71 16.56
CA PHE A 66 -5.27 15.11 16.68
C PHE A 66 -6.44 16.02 17.03
N ILE A 67 -7.59 15.86 16.37
CA ILE A 67 -8.80 16.64 16.67
C ILE A 67 -9.27 16.38 18.11
N THR A 68 -9.31 15.12 18.56
CA THR A 68 -9.68 14.77 19.94
C THR A 68 -8.74 15.43 20.95
N SER A 69 -7.44 15.50 20.66
CA SER A 69 -6.46 16.16 21.55
C SER A 69 -6.68 17.66 21.65
N LEU A 70 -7.14 18.33 20.58
CA LEU A 70 -7.47 19.76 20.61
C LEU A 70 -8.74 20.01 21.42
N THR A 71 -9.76 19.17 21.26
CA THR A 71 -11.05 19.36 21.96
C THR A 71 -10.98 19.04 23.45
N HIS A 72 -10.05 18.20 23.89
CA HIS A 72 -9.82 17.93 25.32
C HIS A 72 -8.92 18.97 26.02
N LEU A 73 -8.26 19.84 25.24
CA LEU A 73 -7.40 20.92 25.76
C LEU A 73 -8.15 22.26 25.93
N ALA A 74 -9.34 22.39 25.35
CA ALA A 74 -10.21 23.57 25.40
C ALA A 74 -11.25 23.44 26.52
#